data_AF-A0A6G6J7Q5-F1
#
_entry.id   AF-A0A6G6J7Q5-F1
#
_cell.length_a   1.000
_cell.length_b   1.000
_cell.length_c   1.000
_cell.angle_alpha   90.00
_cell.angle_beta   90.00
_cell.angle_gamma   90.00
#
_symmetry.space_group_name_H-M   'P 1'
#
loop_
_entity.id
_entity.type
_entity.pdbx_description
1 polymer ?
#
loop_
_entity_poly.entity_id
_entity_poly.type
_entity_poly.pdbx_seq_one_letter_code
_entity_poly.pdbx_strand_id
1 'polypeptide(L)'
;MNQVQSSPRKPVRSKLVTQEKIDKRIAAGDGQGVREDYVPWIKIRSFPSRGTSHIVPGVKVHRAHHLLSNAEYHYHVLLEHDRSIIDIREQFPLHPAAETHATASSPRIRPPLYPGTTVPQVLTTDSLITQADGMGKERLVARSMKYLKEIESVPKAEQDRLLEMLEIERLYWERRGVVCPGAGGQVVKSYCSHSAAQTPSD
;
A
#
# COMPACT_ATOMS: atom_id res chain seq x y z
N MET A 1 -9.53 24.78 -55.68
CA MET A 1 -8.44 24.35 -54.78
C MET A 1 -8.93 24.52 -53.35
N ASN A 2 -9.50 23.48 -52.72
CA ASN A 2 -9.96 23.57 -51.33
C ASN A 2 -8.89 22.97 -50.41
N GLN A 3 -8.26 23.81 -49.60
CA GLN A 3 -7.39 23.35 -48.53
C GLN A 3 -8.24 22.85 -47.36
N VAL A 4 -8.15 21.56 -47.07
CA VAL A 4 -8.71 20.96 -45.86
C VAL A 4 -7.77 21.35 -44.71
N GLN A 5 -8.21 22.26 -43.84
CA GLN A 5 -7.52 22.54 -42.59
C GLN A 5 -7.64 21.32 -41.68
N SER A 6 -6.50 20.68 -41.38
CA SER A 6 -6.43 19.59 -40.42
C SER A 6 -6.36 20.15 -39.00
N SER A 7 -7.40 19.88 -38.20
CA SER A 7 -7.40 20.24 -36.77
C SER A 7 -6.26 19.53 -36.02
N PRO A 8 -5.63 20.19 -35.04
CA PRO A 8 -4.51 19.61 -34.29
C PRO A 8 -4.96 18.36 -33.52
N ARG A 9 -4.26 17.25 -33.74
CA ARG A 9 -4.51 15.99 -33.01
C ARG A 9 -4.25 16.23 -31.53
N LYS A 10 -5.23 15.93 -30.67
CA LYS A 10 -5.07 15.95 -29.21
C LYS A 10 -3.84 15.09 -28.85
N PRO A 11 -2.93 15.57 -27.99
CA PRO A 11 -1.73 14.82 -27.64
C PRO A 11 -2.12 13.51 -26.98
N VAL A 12 -1.52 12.41 -27.44
CA VAL A 12 -1.70 11.08 -26.86
C VAL A 12 -1.16 11.13 -25.43
N ARG A 13 -2.01 10.85 -24.44
CA ARG A 13 -1.61 10.84 -23.03
C ARG A 13 -0.48 9.81 -22.85
N SER A 14 0.70 10.28 -22.44
CA SER A 14 1.81 9.40 -22.03
C SER A 14 1.32 8.42 -20.96
N LYS A 15 1.58 7.13 -21.17
CA LYS A 15 1.26 6.05 -20.22
C LYS A 15 2.16 6.06 -18.98
N LEU A 16 3.31 6.72 -19.04
CA LEU A 16 4.29 6.75 -17.94
C LEU A 16 3.82 7.67 -16.81
N VAL A 17 4.14 7.28 -15.56
CA VAL A 17 3.86 8.10 -14.37
C VAL A 17 4.89 9.22 -14.30
N THR A 18 4.43 10.43 -13.94
CA THR A 18 5.28 11.61 -13.75
C THR A 18 5.03 12.21 -12.37
N GLN A 19 5.98 12.97 -11.82
CA GLN A 19 5.78 13.64 -10.54
C GLN A 19 4.56 14.57 -10.57
N GLU A 20 4.36 15.32 -11.65
CA GLU A 20 3.17 16.17 -11.84
C GLU A 20 1.84 15.40 -11.75
N LYS A 21 1.80 14.15 -12.22
CA LYS A 21 0.59 13.32 -12.10
C LYS A 21 0.35 12.92 -10.65
N ILE A 22 1.41 12.65 -9.89
CA ILE A 22 1.33 12.33 -8.45
C ILE A 22 0.84 13.56 -7.69
N ASP A 23 1.43 14.73 -7.95
CA ASP A 23 1.07 15.98 -7.27
C ASP A 23 -0.39 16.37 -7.54
N LYS A 24 -0.88 16.17 -8.78
CA LYS A 24 -2.30 16.36 -9.11
C LYS A 24 -3.23 15.46 -8.32
N ARG A 25 -2.82 14.22 -8.03
CA ARG A 25 -3.61 13.28 -7.24
C ARG A 25 -3.63 13.67 -5.76
N ILE A 26 -2.48 14.08 -5.23
CA ILE A 26 -2.39 14.63 -3.88
C ILE A 26 -3.29 15.87 -3.76
N ALA A 27 -3.22 16.79 -4.72
CA ALA A 27 -4.07 17.99 -4.75
C ALA A 27 -5.57 17.68 -4.88
N ALA A 28 -5.92 16.56 -5.51
CA ALA A 28 -7.30 16.07 -5.59
C ALA A 28 -7.79 15.36 -4.32
N GLY A 29 -6.94 15.22 -3.29
CA GLY A 29 -7.30 14.59 -2.02
C GLY A 29 -7.13 13.07 -1.98
N ASP A 30 -6.53 12.44 -3.00
CA ASP A 30 -6.24 11.00 -2.93
C ASP A 30 -5.30 10.72 -1.73
N GLY A 31 -5.69 9.77 -0.88
CA GLY A 31 -4.99 9.43 0.36
C GLY A 31 -5.30 10.30 1.57
N GLN A 32 -6.18 11.29 1.42
CA GLN A 32 -6.56 12.22 2.48
C GLN A 32 -7.97 11.94 3.00
N GLY A 33 -8.30 12.55 4.14
CA GLY A 33 -9.57 12.37 4.83
C GLY A 33 -9.55 11.27 5.89
N VAL A 34 -10.68 11.13 6.57
CA VAL A 34 -10.95 10.12 7.59
C VAL A 34 -12.39 9.66 7.43
N ARG A 35 -12.69 8.42 7.81
CA ARG A 35 -14.03 7.84 7.73
C ARG A 35 -14.66 8.05 6.34
N GLU A 36 -15.87 8.61 6.27
CA GLU A 36 -16.63 8.81 5.03
C GLU A 36 -15.91 9.69 4.00
N ASP A 37 -15.10 10.64 4.48
CA ASP A 37 -14.37 11.59 3.63
C ASP A 37 -13.04 11.04 3.11
N TYR A 38 -12.62 9.84 3.56
CA TYR A 38 -11.37 9.25 3.11
C TYR A 38 -11.43 8.77 1.66
N VAL A 39 -10.42 9.13 0.87
CA VAL A 39 -10.26 8.72 -0.53
C VAL A 39 -9.04 7.79 -0.66
N PRO A 40 -9.19 6.52 -1.08
CA PRO A 40 -8.06 5.61 -1.19
C PRO A 40 -7.10 5.98 -2.34
N TRP A 41 -5.81 5.73 -2.14
CA TRP A 41 -4.80 5.98 -3.18
C TRP A 41 -4.90 4.98 -4.34
N ILE A 42 -5.43 3.78 -4.14
CA ILE A 42 -5.62 2.84 -5.24
C ILE A 42 -7.11 2.53 -5.36
N LYS A 43 -7.66 2.82 -6.55
CA LYS A 43 -9.05 2.54 -6.91
C LYS A 43 -9.03 1.42 -7.94
N ILE A 44 -9.97 0.48 -7.83
CA ILE A 44 -10.03 -0.72 -8.69
C ILE A 44 -10.05 -0.38 -10.20
N ARG A 45 -10.69 0.73 -10.59
CA ARG A 45 -10.74 1.16 -12.00
C ARG A 45 -9.44 1.78 -12.53
N SER A 46 -8.43 1.99 -11.68
CA SER A 46 -7.19 2.65 -12.06
C SER A 46 -6.17 1.71 -12.72
N PHE A 47 -6.31 0.39 -12.57
CA PHE A 47 -5.37 -0.59 -13.11
C PHE A 47 -6.11 -1.84 -13.61
N PRO A 48 -5.66 -2.48 -14.71
CA PRO A 48 -6.20 -3.77 -15.13
C PRO A 48 -5.89 -4.81 -14.05
N SER A 49 -6.94 -5.34 -13.40
CA SER A 49 -6.77 -6.34 -12.34
C SER A 49 -6.23 -7.65 -12.92
N ARG A 50 -5.12 -8.17 -12.37
CA ARG A 50 -4.63 -9.53 -12.67
C ARG A 50 -5.29 -10.62 -11.83
N GLY A 51 -6.12 -10.23 -10.84
CA GLY A 51 -6.79 -11.11 -9.90
C GLY A 51 -8.15 -10.57 -9.43
N THR A 52 -8.71 -11.15 -8.38
CA THR A 52 -10.00 -10.76 -7.81
C THR A 52 -9.89 -9.48 -7.01
N SER A 53 -10.80 -8.53 -7.27
CA SER A 53 -10.94 -7.29 -6.50
C SER A 53 -12.40 -7.09 -6.10
N HIS A 54 -12.62 -6.34 -5.01
CA HIS A 54 -13.92 -6.17 -4.39
C HIS A 54 -14.19 -4.69 -4.11
N ILE A 55 -15.38 -4.22 -4.50
CA ILE A 55 -15.93 -2.95 -4.02
C ILE A 55 -17.01 -3.31 -3.02
N VAL A 56 -16.80 -2.97 -1.75
CA VAL A 56 -17.69 -3.38 -0.65
C VAL A 56 -18.22 -2.13 0.05
N PRO A 57 -19.53 -2.00 0.31
CA PRO A 57 -20.05 -0.94 1.15
C PRO A 57 -19.64 -1.18 2.61
N GLY A 58 -19.04 -0.18 3.25
CA GLY A 58 -18.68 -0.24 4.66
C GLY A 58 -19.92 -0.15 5.55
N VAL A 59 -19.92 -0.95 6.62
CA VAL A 59 -21.01 -0.96 7.62
C VAL A 59 -20.69 0.04 8.72
N LYS A 60 -19.43 0.10 9.16
CA LYS A 60 -18.95 1.07 10.16
C LYS A 60 -18.81 2.48 9.60
N VAL A 61 -18.27 2.57 8.39
CA VAL A 61 -18.02 3.82 7.68
C VAL A 61 -18.80 3.75 6.39
N HIS A 62 -19.73 4.68 6.16
CA HIS A 62 -20.68 4.59 5.06
C HIS A 62 -20.10 5.04 3.72
N ARG A 63 -19.08 4.31 3.24
CA ARG A 63 -18.44 4.51 1.95
C ARG A 63 -18.11 3.19 1.26
N ALA A 64 -17.78 3.25 -0.02
CA ALA A 64 -17.29 2.10 -0.76
C ALA A 64 -15.78 1.90 -0.48
N HIS A 65 -15.42 0.71 0.00
CA HIS A 65 -14.03 0.30 0.17
C HIS A 65 -13.50 -0.42 -1.07
N HIS A 66 -12.26 -0.12 -1.45
CA HIS A 66 -11.59 -0.71 -2.60
C HIS A 66 -10.53 -1.74 -2.20
N LEU A 67 -10.84 -3.03 -2.36
CA LEU A 67 -10.00 -4.13 -1.90
C LEU A 67 -9.44 -4.89 -3.11
N LEU A 68 -8.13 -5.05 -3.18
CA LEU A 68 -7.39 -5.51 -4.36
C LEU A 68 -7.10 -7.01 -4.36
N SER A 69 -7.49 -7.72 -3.31
CA SER A 69 -7.32 -9.17 -3.16
C SER A 69 -8.38 -9.80 -2.26
N ASN A 70 -8.48 -11.13 -2.30
CA ASN A 70 -9.30 -11.89 -1.34
C ASN A 70 -8.74 -11.83 0.08
N ALA A 71 -7.43 -11.63 0.26
CA ALA A 71 -6.81 -11.46 1.58
C ALA A 71 -7.26 -10.15 2.23
N GLU A 72 -7.23 -9.06 1.46
CA GLU A 72 -7.76 -7.77 1.88
C GLU A 72 -9.26 -7.82 2.16
N TYR A 73 -10.04 -8.48 1.30
CA TYR A 73 -11.48 -8.64 1.52
C TYR A 73 -11.80 -9.36 2.83
N HIS A 74 -11.22 -10.54 3.07
CA HIS A 74 -11.47 -11.27 4.30
C HIS A 74 -11.02 -10.49 5.54
N TYR A 75 -9.89 -9.78 5.45
CA TYR A 75 -9.43 -8.95 6.55
C TYR A 75 -10.35 -7.77 6.83
N HIS A 76 -10.82 -7.09 5.79
CA HIS A 76 -11.77 -5.99 5.91
C HIS A 76 -13.07 -6.44 6.59
N VAL A 77 -13.60 -7.62 6.25
CA VAL A 77 -14.79 -8.19 6.93
C VAL A 77 -14.54 -8.40 8.43
N LEU A 78 -13.34 -8.83 8.82
CA LEU A 78 -12.98 -8.97 10.25
C LEU A 78 -12.93 -7.60 10.94
N LEU A 79 -12.36 -6.59 10.28
CA LEU A 79 -12.30 -5.22 10.81
C LEU A 79 -13.70 -4.62 10.98
N GLU A 80 -14.61 -4.85 10.04
CA GLU A 80 -16.01 -4.40 10.10
C GLU A 80 -16.77 -5.01 11.29
N HIS A 81 -16.41 -6.22 11.73
CA HIS A 81 -17.05 -6.87 12.87
C HIS A 81 -16.46 -6.48 14.23
N ASP A 82 -15.18 -6.10 14.28
CA ASP A 82 -14.51 -5.73 15.53
C ASP A 82 -15.03 -4.38 16.05
N ARG A 83 -15.56 -4.38 17.28
CA ARG A 83 -16.15 -3.20 17.93
C ARG A 83 -15.13 -2.14 18.33
N SER A 84 -13.86 -2.51 18.44
CA SER A 84 -12.77 -1.58 18.76
C SER A 84 -12.38 -0.70 17.57
N ILE A 85 -12.78 -1.06 16.36
CA ILE A 85 -12.38 -0.38 15.14
C ILE A 85 -13.33 0.79 14.86
N ILE A 86 -12.75 1.97 14.69
CA ILE A 86 -13.45 3.25 14.50
C ILE A 86 -13.41 3.67 13.04
N ASP A 87 -12.26 3.48 12.38
CA ASP A 87 -12.05 3.88 11.00
C ASP A 87 -11.13 2.89 10.30
N ILE A 88 -11.38 2.68 9.01
CA ILE A 88 -10.62 1.78 8.15
C ILE A 88 -10.29 2.59 6.89
N ARG A 89 -9.00 2.81 6.64
CA ARG A 89 -8.50 3.53 5.46
C ARG A 89 -7.66 2.60 4.62
N GLU A 90 -8.26 2.03 3.59
CA GLU A 90 -7.59 1.11 2.68
C GLU A 90 -6.68 1.83 1.68
N GLN A 91 -5.65 1.12 1.20
CA GLN A 91 -4.73 1.63 0.18
C GLN A 91 -4.14 2.99 0.58
N PHE A 92 -3.71 3.12 1.83
CA PHE A 92 -3.24 4.37 2.42
C PHE A 92 -1.84 4.72 1.91
N PRO A 93 -1.64 5.87 1.24
CA PRO A 93 -0.34 6.18 0.65
C PRO A 93 0.69 6.60 1.68
N LEU A 94 1.91 6.13 1.51
CA LEU A 94 3.07 6.51 2.31
C LEU A 94 3.69 7.77 1.70
N HIS A 95 3.34 8.93 2.28
CA HIS A 95 3.84 10.22 1.86
C HIS A 95 4.80 10.86 2.88
N PRO A 96 5.83 11.58 2.40
CA PRO A 96 6.21 11.76 0.99
C PRO A 96 6.89 10.52 0.41
N ALA A 97 6.69 10.23 -0.88
CA ALA A 97 7.33 9.08 -1.54
C ALA A 97 8.87 9.18 -1.59
N ALA A 98 9.41 10.40 -1.48
CA ALA A 98 10.85 10.61 -1.32
C ALA A 98 11.39 9.97 -0.02
N GLU A 99 10.58 9.90 1.05
CA GLU A 99 11.00 9.28 2.32
C GLU A 99 11.10 7.76 2.21
N THR A 100 10.10 7.12 1.60
CA THR A 100 10.13 5.66 1.35
C THR A 100 11.24 5.31 0.38
N HIS A 101 11.49 6.17 -0.62
CA HIS A 101 12.64 6.06 -1.51
C HIS A 101 13.98 6.18 -0.77
N ALA A 102 14.12 7.17 0.12
CA ALA A 102 15.33 7.36 0.91
C ALA A 102 15.55 6.24 1.94
N THR A 103 14.50 5.57 2.41
CA THR A 103 14.63 4.42 3.33
C THR A 103 15.36 3.23 2.67
N ALA A 104 15.37 3.16 1.34
CA ALA A 104 16.18 2.20 0.57
C ALA A 104 17.69 2.52 0.54
N SER A 105 18.20 3.41 1.40
CA SER A 105 19.64 3.74 1.49
C SER A 105 20.52 2.58 1.96
N SER A 106 19.93 1.50 2.49
CA SER A 106 20.67 0.27 2.79
C SER A 106 21.01 -0.45 1.48
N PRO A 107 22.26 -0.93 1.29
CA PRO A 107 22.69 -1.58 0.04
C PRO A 107 21.91 -2.86 -0.32
N ARG A 108 21.03 -3.34 0.57
CA ARG A 108 20.22 -4.54 0.39
C ARG A 108 18.79 -4.28 -0.09
N ILE A 109 18.33 -3.03 -0.10
CA ILE A 109 16.94 -2.69 -0.46
C ILE A 109 16.95 -1.82 -1.71
N ARG A 110 16.28 -2.26 -2.77
CA ARG A 110 16.19 -1.47 -4.01
C ARG A 110 15.15 -0.36 -3.85
N PRO A 111 15.43 0.89 -4.27
CA PRO A 111 14.45 1.96 -4.19
C PRO A 111 13.14 1.65 -4.94
N PRO A 112 11.97 1.97 -4.37
CA PRO A 112 10.68 1.85 -5.03
C PRO A 112 10.52 2.95 -6.10
N LEU A 113 10.46 2.55 -7.36
CA LEU A 113 10.29 3.43 -8.53
C LEU A 113 9.12 2.93 -9.39
N TYR A 114 8.39 3.85 -10.01
CA TYR A 114 7.39 3.45 -11.02
C TYR A 114 8.10 2.79 -12.22
N PRO A 115 7.60 1.64 -12.73
CA PRO A 115 8.24 0.91 -13.81
C PRO A 115 8.53 1.80 -15.03
N GLY A 116 9.77 1.76 -15.51
CA GLY A 116 10.22 2.54 -16.68
C GLY A 116 10.40 4.04 -16.40
N THR A 117 10.50 4.45 -15.14
CA THR A 117 10.69 5.86 -14.75
C THR A 117 11.71 6.00 -13.63
N THR A 118 12.16 7.23 -13.38
CA THR A 118 12.97 7.62 -12.21
C THR A 118 12.12 8.19 -11.07
N VAL A 119 10.79 8.14 -11.20
CA VAL A 119 9.86 8.74 -10.24
C VAL A 119 9.68 7.80 -9.04
N PRO A 120 9.91 8.28 -7.81
CA PRO A 120 9.63 7.52 -6.59
C PRO A 120 8.21 6.97 -6.58
N GLN A 121 8.08 5.66 -6.36
CA GLN A 121 6.78 5.02 -6.26
C GLN A 121 6.12 5.39 -4.93
N VAL A 122 4.87 5.83 -4.99
CA VAL A 122 4.03 5.96 -3.80
C VAL A 122 3.64 4.55 -3.36
N LEU A 123 4.27 4.07 -2.29
CA LEU A 123 3.88 2.84 -1.61
C LEU A 123 2.55 3.04 -0.89
N THR A 124 1.83 1.95 -0.65
CA THR A 124 0.56 1.96 0.06
C THR A 124 0.55 0.89 1.13
N THR A 125 -0.10 1.20 2.25
CA THR A 125 -0.52 0.23 3.26
C THR A 125 -1.93 -0.25 2.93
N ASP A 126 -2.17 -1.56 2.98
CA ASP A 126 -3.47 -2.12 2.59
C ASP A 126 -4.60 -1.66 3.51
N SER A 127 -4.34 -1.53 4.82
CA SER A 127 -5.32 -1.04 5.80
C SER A 127 -4.63 -0.24 6.91
N LEU A 128 -4.86 1.08 6.92
CA LEU A 128 -4.57 1.93 8.07
C LEU A 128 -5.82 2.08 8.93
N ILE A 129 -5.72 1.62 10.16
CA ILE A 129 -6.88 1.41 11.03
C ILE A 129 -6.77 2.35 12.22
N THR A 130 -7.87 3.00 12.57
CA THR A 130 -8.03 3.69 13.86
C THR A 130 -8.77 2.75 14.80
N GLN A 131 -8.11 2.35 15.88
CA GLN A 131 -8.63 1.42 16.88
C GLN A 131 -8.68 2.11 18.25
N ALA A 132 -9.80 2.00 18.96
CA ALA A 132 -9.87 2.35 20.37
C ALA A 132 -9.41 1.18 21.26
N ASP A 133 -8.67 1.48 22.31
CA ASP A 133 -8.41 0.53 23.38
C ASP A 133 -9.61 0.40 24.35
N GLY A 134 -9.48 -0.47 25.36
CA GLY A 134 -10.53 -0.68 26.37
C GLY A 134 -10.85 0.56 27.23
N MET A 135 -10.03 1.60 27.18
CA MET A 135 -10.24 2.89 27.84
C MET A 135 -10.74 3.98 26.87
N GLY A 136 -10.99 3.63 25.60
CA GLY A 136 -11.47 4.55 24.57
C GLY A 136 -10.36 5.39 23.92
N LYS A 137 -9.08 5.16 24.25
CA LYS A 137 -7.98 5.87 23.62
C LYS A 137 -7.73 5.32 22.22
N GLU A 138 -7.72 6.21 21.24
CA GLU A 138 -7.46 5.85 19.86
C GLU A 138 -5.96 5.62 19.60
N ARG A 139 -5.67 4.61 18.79
CA ARG A 139 -4.35 4.34 18.23
C ARG A 139 -4.45 3.97 16.76
N LEU A 140 -3.38 4.27 16.03
CA LEU A 140 -3.22 3.85 14.65
C LEU A 140 -2.56 2.48 14.57
N VAL A 141 -3.04 1.68 13.63
CA VAL A 141 -2.59 0.32 13.38
C VAL A 141 -2.49 0.12 11.87
N ALA A 142 -1.29 -0.17 11.36
CA ALA A 142 -1.04 -0.37 9.94
C ALA A 142 -0.95 -1.88 9.61
N ARG A 143 -1.61 -2.33 8.55
CA ARG A 143 -1.64 -3.74 8.14
C ARG A 143 -1.52 -3.89 6.64
N SER A 144 -0.69 -4.85 6.25
CA SER A 144 -0.55 -5.32 4.88
C SER A 144 -0.88 -6.82 4.83
N MET A 145 -1.71 -7.20 3.88
CA MET A 145 -2.37 -8.50 3.84
C MET A 145 -1.98 -9.25 2.58
N LYS A 146 -1.38 -10.42 2.74
CA LYS A 146 -1.13 -11.33 1.62
C LYS A 146 -1.24 -12.76 2.07
N TYR A 147 -1.82 -13.63 1.25
CA TYR A 147 -1.82 -15.05 1.58
C TYR A 147 -0.43 -15.65 1.38
N LEU A 148 -0.01 -16.52 2.31
CA LEU A 148 1.28 -17.21 2.21
C LEU A 148 1.42 -17.95 0.88
N LYS A 149 0.38 -18.67 0.46
CA LYS A 149 0.33 -19.35 -0.85
C LYS A 149 0.58 -18.42 -2.04
N GLU A 150 0.12 -17.17 -1.96
CA GLU A 150 0.33 -16.20 -3.04
C GLU A 150 1.78 -15.74 -3.09
N ILE A 151 2.43 -15.57 -1.93
CA ILE A 151 3.86 -15.28 -1.84
C ILE A 151 4.67 -16.47 -2.36
N GLU A 152 4.35 -17.70 -1.93
CA GLU A 152 5.10 -18.89 -2.34
C GLU A 152 4.93 -19.22 -3.82
N SER A 153 3.80 -18.82 -4.42
CA SER A 153 3.50 -19.06 -5.84
C SER A 153 4.27 -18.18 -6.82
N VAL A 154 4.81 -17.04 -6.38
CA VAL A 154 5.55 -16.12 -7.26
C VAL A 154 7.05 -16.46 -7.29
N PRO A 155 7.79 -16.11 -8.37
CA PRO A 155 9.22 -16.36 -8.46
C PRO A 155 10.00 -15.71 -7.30
N LYS A 156 11.12 -16.32 -6.90
CA LYS A 156 11.96 -15.85 -5.78
C LYS A 156 12.31 -14.36 -5.86
N ALA A 157 12.64 -13.86 -7.05
CA ALA A 157 12.94 -12.44 -7.24
C ALA A 157 11.76 -11.50 -6.96
N GLU A 158 10.53 -11.95 -7.20
CA GLU A 158 9.31 -11.21 -6.85
C GLU A 158 9.01 -11.31 -5.35
N GLN A 159 9.24 -12.47 -4.73
CA GLN A 159 9.16 -12.62 -3.28
C GLN A 159 10.12 -11.67 -2.55
N ASP A 160 11.39 -11.63 -2.99
CA ASP A 160 12.40 -10.77 -2.40
C ASP A 160 12.02 -9.29 -2.58
N ARG A 161 11.46 -8.94 -3.75
CA ARG A 161 10.93 -7.59 -3.98
C ARG A 161 9.76 -7.24 -3.07
N LEU A 162 8.84 -8.17 -2.83
CA LEU A 162 7.73 -7.97 -1.90
C LEU A 162 8.26 -7.74 -0.47
N LEU A 163 9.24 -8.53 -0.03
CA LEU A 163 9.86 -8.40 1.29
C LEU A 163 10.60 -7.07 1.47
N GLU A 164 11.34 -6.62 0.45
CA GLU A 164 11.95 -5.28 0.43
C GLU A 164 10.91 -4.18 0.64
N MET A 165 9.77 -4.26 -0.06
CA MET A 165 8.70 -3.25 0.05
C MET A 165 8.03 -3.28 1.42
N LEU A 166 7.78 -4.47 1.98
CA LEU A 166 7.23 -4.63 3.33
C LEU A 166 8.17 -4.08 4.41
N GLU A 167 9.49 -4.24 4.24
CA GLU A 167 10.45 -3.68 5.19
C GLU A 167 10.51 -2.15 5.14
N ILE A 168 10.43 -1.55 3.93
CA ILE A 168 10.31 -0.08 3.80
C ILE A 168 9.06 0.44 4.51
N GLU A 169 7.93 -0.24 4.32
CA GLU A 169 6.68 0.08 4.98
C GLU A 169 6.79 -0.03 6.52
N ARG A 170 7.37 -1.13 7.02
CA ARG A 170 7.59 -1.34 8.46
C ARG A 170 8.41 -0.21 9.06
N LEU A 171 9.54 0.14 8.43
CA LEU A 171 10.42 1.23 8.87
C LEU A 171 9.72 2.60 8.83
N TYR A 172 8.88 2.85 7.82
CA TYR A 172 8.10 4.08 7.70
C TYR A 172 7.14 4.26 8.89
N TRP A 173 6.46 3.19 9.30
CA TRP A 173 5.51 3.23 10.42
C TRP A 173 6.18 3.19 11.79
N GLU A 174 7.31 2.48 11.91
CA GLU A 174 8.13 2.44 13.12
C GLU A 174 8.60 3.85 13.51
N ARG A 175 9.09 4.63 12.55
CA ARG A 175 9.48 6.04 12.76
C ARG A 175 8.32 6.94 13.22
N ARG A 176 7.07 6.51 13.02
CA ARG A 176 5.85 7.24 13.41
C ARG A 176 5.20 6.68 14.67
N GLY A 177 5.82 5.69 15.32
CA GLY A 177 5.25 5.03 16.50
C GLY A 177 3.94 4.27 16.23
N VAL A 178 3.66 3.95 14.96
CA VAL A 178 2.45 3.21 14.57
C VAL A 178 2.72 1.71 14.65
N VAL A 179 1.86 0.99 15.36
CA VAL A 179 2.09 -0.43 15.65
C VAL A 179 1.82 -1.27 14.39
N CYS A 180 2.89 -1.90 13.89
CA CYS A 180 2.86 -2.97 12.91
C CYS A 180 3.30 -4.28 13.61
N PRO A 181 2.43 -4.98 14.36
CA PRO A 181 2.80 -6.27 14.91
C PRO A 181 2.99 -7.23 13.72
N GLY A 182 4.12 -7.94 13.73
CA GLY A 182 4.30 -9.10 12.88
C GLY A 182 3.22 -10.14 13.19
N ALA A 183 2.30 -10.34 12.24
CA ALA A 183 1.67 -11.61 11.93
C ALA A 183 1.50 -12.65 13.06
N GLY A 184 0.74 -12.31 14.09
CA GLY A 184 0.17 -13.30 15.00
C GLY A 184 -1.13 -13.85 14.43
N GLY A 185 -1.04 -14.96 13.66
CA GLY A 185 -2.20 -15.70 13.14
C GLY A 185 -2.20 -15.84 11.63
N GLN A 186 -1.62 -16.93 11.11
CA GLN A 186 -1.72 -17.46 9.73
C GLN A 186 -1.54 -16.51 8.52
N VAL A 187 -1.18 -15.24 8.71
CA VAL A 187 -0.89 -14.28 7.64
C VAL A 187 0.53 -13.74 7.81
N VAL A 188 1.48 -14.43 7.16
CA VAL A 188 2.87 -14.05 6.79
C VAL A 188 3.80 -13.54 7.91
N LYS A 189 4.60 -14.49 8.40
CA LYS A 189 5.83 -14.34 9.19
C LYS A 189 6.72 -13.15 8.76
N SER A 190 7.20 -12.38 9.73
CA SER A 190 8.44 -11.60 9.59
C SER A 190 9.64 -12.54 9.68
N TYR A 191 10.42 -12.68 8.60
CA TYR A 191 11.71 -13.37 8.65
C TYR A 191 12.80 -12.33 8.94
N CYS A 192 13.25 -12.30 10.20
CA CYS A 192 14.51 -11.65 10.55
C CYS A 192 15.63 -12.58 10.06
N SER A 193 16.37 -12.19 9.02
CA SER A 193 17.57 -12.88 8.60
C SER A 193 18.66 -12.69 9.66
N HIS A 194 18.74 -13.59 10.64
CA HIS A 194 19.96 -13.75 11.39
C HIS A 194 20.92 -14.59 10.54
N SER A 195 21.85 -13.86 9.91
CA SER A 195 23.14 -14.35 9.48
C SER A 195 23.66 -15.40 10.45
N ALA A 196 24.06 -16.56 9.91
CA ALA A 196 24.87 -17.52 10.64
C ALA A 196 26.08 -16.78 11.23
N ALA A 197 26.10 -16.62 12.55
CA ALA A 197 27.32 -16.34 13.26
C ALA A 197 28.06 -17.68 13.37
N GLN A 198 29.08 -17.85 12.54
CA GLN A 198 30.14 -18.83 12.80
C GLN A 198 30.80 -18.40 14.11
N THR A 199 30.55 -19.15 15.19
CA THR A 199 31.41 -19.12 16.38
C THR A 199 32.72 -19.83 16.02
N PRO A 200 33.88 -19.23 16.30
CA PRO A 200 35.15 -19.94 16.19
C PRO A 200 35.20 -21.01 17.29
N SER A 201 35.66 -22.20 16.90
CA SER A 201 36.04 -23.28 17.80
C SER A 201 37.29 -22.88 18.59
N ASP A 202 37.20 -22.93 19.92
CA ASP A 202 38.36 -23.16 20.80
C ASP A 202 38.55 -24.68 20.98
#